data_AF-A0A442SPQ2-F1
#
_entry.id   AF-A0A442SPQ2-F1
#
_cell.length_a   1.000
_cell.length_b   1.000
_cell.length_c   1.000
_cell.angle_alpha   90.00
_cell.angle_beta   90.00
_cell.angle_gamma   90.00
#
_symmetry.space_group_name_H-M   'P 1'
#
loop_
_entity.id
_entity.type
_entity.pdbx_description
1 polymer ?
#
loop_
_entity_poly.entity_id
_entity_poly.type
_entity_poly.pdbx_seq_one_letter_code
_entity_poly.pdbx_strand_id
1 'polypeptide(L)'
;MVELYGKTLSRRQVSERSGMLSQFAGVRLMTLGDGVERGIRMLEFRTGSGLRFTALVDRALDIADCDFRGQAIGWHSPSGFRHPGLHEYEGEEGLAWARSFSGLLLTCGLDHILFMNEVPADSYNYPPKKTVRHSLHGRVSTIPARLTGYGETWDGDRCVLWAEGIVQQSTVFGEDLHLLRRIEADVGGNEIRLSDRVVNHGFSRTPHMYFYHINVSHPVLDEGSRYLAPIRDVVWAGHAGERYEAQKVGYRTAPAPQLGFTEQVWQHELGADANGGVPVAVVNDRLGLGLEVVTRKHQMPCAYEWQNFQAGHYALGIEPSTHHVLGNLAARERGEMIWLEYGESRSYNAVFRVLDGAGEIAAAESRIAAIARQPREDYPRPSGHFPVLGGRS
;
A
#
# COMPACT_ATOMS: atom_id res chain seq x y z
N MET A 1 23.58 1.09 17.32
CA MET A 1 24.61 0.73 16.32
C MET A 1 23.90 0.45 15.01
N VAL A 2 24.63 0.53 13.90
CA VAL A 2 24.12 0.23 12.55
C VAL A 2 24.77 -1.05 12.03
N GLU A 3 24.04 -1.82 11.22
CA GLU A 3 24.54 -3.02 10.57
C GLU A 3 24.92 -2.71 9.12
N LEU A 4 26.21 -2.68 8.79
CA LEU A 4 26.66 -2.39 7.43
C LEU A 4 27.68 -3.43 6.99
N TYR A 5 27.42 -4.06 5.85
CA TYR A 5 28.32 -5.03 5.22
C TYR A 5 28.81 -6.14 6.17
N GLY A 6 27.88 -6.68 6.99
CA GLY A 6 28.16 -7.74 7.95
C GLY A 6 28.92 -7.28 9.21
N LYS A 7 28.91 -5.98 9.52
CA LYS A 7 29.53 -5.41 10.72
C LYS A 7 28.56 -4.51 11.48
N THR A 8 28.52 -4.70 12.79
CA THR A 8 27.93 -3.75 13.73
C THR A 8 28.88 -2.59 13.97
N LEU A 9 28.47 -1.37 13.62
CA LEU A 9 29.30 -0.15 13.74
C LEU A 9 28.61 0.91 14.61
N SER A 10 29.40 1.56 15.47
CA SER A 10 29.01 2.82 16.13
C SER A 10 29.02 3.98 15.14
N ARG A 11 28.37 5.10 15.49
CA ARG A 11 28.38 6.33 14.69
C ARG A 11 29.80 6.79 14.38
N ARG A 12 30.67 6.78 15.39
CA ARG A 12 32.08 7.15 15.25
C ARG A 12 32.81 6.25 14.25
N GLN A 13 32.63 4.93 14.36
CA GLN A 13 33.28 3.98 13.45
C GLN A 13 32.81 4.13 11.99
N VAL A 14 31.55 4.53 11.75
CA VAL A 14 31.08 4.89 10.42
C VAL A 14 31.79 6.14 9.92
N SER A 15 31.86 7.21 10.72
CA SER A 15 32.53 8.47 10.37
C SER A 15 34.05 8.33 10.16
N GLU A 16 34.70 7.36 10.80
CA GLU A 16 36.12 7.04 10.55
C GLU A 16 36.35 6.41 9.16
N ARG A 17 35.31 5.85 8.53
CA ARG A 17 35.40 5.08 7.27
C ARG A 17 34.89 5.83 6.04
N SER A 18 34.14 6.91 6.21
CA SER A 18 33.70 7.76 5.09
C SER A 18 33.59 9.23 5.50
N GLY A 19 33.77 10.12 4.52
CA GLY A 19 33.51 11.55 4.72
C GLY A 19 32.03 11.90 4.84
N MET A 20 31.13 11.02 4.34
CA MET A 20 29.68 11.19 4.41
C MET A 20 28.97 9.83 4.50
N LEU A 21 27.86 9.77 5.25
CA LEU A 21 27.03 8.56 5.36
C LEU A 21 26.47 8.13 3.99
N SER A 22 26.22 9.09 3.09
CA SER A 22 25.69 8.89 1.73
C SER A 22 26.51 7.94 0.84
N GLN A 23 27.75 7.62 1.24
CA GLN A 23 28.53 6.54 0.64
C GLN A 23 27.91 5.15 0.89
N PHE A 24 27.28 4.94 2.04
CA PHE A 24 26.71 3.66 2.49
C PHE A 24 25.18 3.65 2.50
N ALA A 25 24.58 4.74 2.99
CA ALA A 25 23.15 4.86 3.22
C ALA A 25 22.69 6.32 3.17
N GLY A 26 21.41 6.59 2.95
CA GLY A 26 20.90 7.96 2.97
C GLY A 26 19.60 8.13 2.19
N VAL A 27 19.08 9.36 2.23
CA VAL A 27 17.93 9.80 1.44
C VAL A 27 18.37 10.86 0.44
N ARG A 28 18.02 10.70 -0.84
CA ARG A 28 18.41 11.64 -1.91
C ARG A 28 17.19 12.09 -2.70
N LEU A 29 16.99 13.41 -2.79
CA LEU A 29 16.01 14.01 -3.69
C LEU A 29 16.53 14.02 -5.13
N MET A 30 15.70 13.54 -6.06
CA MET A 30 15.99 13.46 -7.50
C MET A 30 14.78 13.91 -8.30
N THR A 31 14.99 14.30 -9.55
CA THR A 31 13.92 14.62 -10.51
C THR A 31 14.10 13.79 -11.77
N LEU A 32 13.05 13.09 -12.21
CA LEU A 32 13.03 12.31 -13.44
C LEU A 32 12.98 13.21 -14.67
N GLY A 33 13.76 12.86 -15.69
CA GLY A 33 14.02 13.72 -16.85
C GLY A 33 13.30 13.34 -18.15
N ASP A 34 12.66 12.16 -18.22
CA ASP A 34 12.25 11.58 -19.50
C ASP A 34 10.82 11.02 -19.51
N GLY A 35 10.24 10.93 -20.71
CA GLY A 35 8.96 10.28 -20.97
C GLY A 35 7.78 10.83 -20.17
N VAL A 36 6.87 9.93 -19.79
CA VAL A 36 5.67 10.23 -19.00
C VAL A 36 5.98 10.60 -17.55
N GLU A 37 7.21 10.36 -17.10
CA GLU A 37 7.67 10.59 -15.73
C GLU A 37 8.41 11.92 -15.58
N ARG A 38 8.70 12.60 -16.69
CA ARG A 38 9.44 13.87 -16.70
C ARG A 38 8.85 14.88 -15.74
N GLY A 39 9.70 15.41 -14.87
CA GLY A 39 9.35 16.41 -13.87
C GLY A 39 9.00 15.83 -12.50
N ILE A 40 8.78 14.52 -12.39
CA ILE A 40 8.48 13.89 -11.10
C ILE A 40 9.71 13.95 -10.19
N ARG A 41 9.52 14.49 -9.00
CA ARG A 41 10.45 14.44 -7.88
C ARG A 41 10.27 13.14 -7.11
N MET A 42 11.38 12.54 -6.70
CA MET A 42 11.39 11.34 -5.86
C MET A 42 12.49 11.41 -4.80
N LEU A 43 12.28 10.71 -3.69
CA LEU A 43 13.28 10.48 -2.65
C LEU A 43 13.77 9.03 -2.75
N GLU A 44 15.03 8.83 -3.08
CA GLU A 44 15.67 7.52 -3.02
C GLU A 44 16.19 7.25 -1.61
N PHE A 45 15.77 6.13 -1.04
CA PHE A 45 16.28 5.57 0.20
C PHE A 45 17.23 4.43 -0.11
N ARG A 46 18.43 4.48 0.46
CA ARG A 46 19.38 3.36 0.47
C ARG A 46 19.75 3.07 1.91
N THR A 47 19.39 1.89 2.40
CA THR A 47 19.62 1.51 3.81
C THR A 47 21.03 1.01 4.07
N GLY A 48 21.74 0.53 3.04
CA GLY A 48 23.04 -0.13 3.17
C GLY A 48 22.98 -1.63 3.48
N SER A 49 21.78 -2.19 3.72
CA SER A 49 21.56 -3.65 3.88
C SER A 49 21.35 -4.40 2.57
N GLY A 50 21.08 -3.66 1.50
CA GLY A 50 20.57 -4.17 0.22
C GLY A 50 19.17 -3.65 -0.10
N LEU A 51 18.40 -3.18 0.90
CA LEU A 51 17.10 -2.56 0.66
C LEU A 51 17.25 -1.15 0.09
N ARG A 52 16.70 -0.94 -1.11
CA ARG A 52 16.57 0.35 -1.79
C ARG A 52 15.14 0.56 -2.25
N PHE A 53 14.62 1.76 -2.09
CA PHE A 53 13.28 2.11 -2.56
C PHE A 53 13.18 3.60 -2.88
N THR A 54 12.16 3.99 -3.64
CA THR A 54 11.87 5.40 -3.98
C THR A 54 10.48 5.79 -3.51
N ALA A 55 10.37 7.00 -2.94
CA ALA A 55 9.08 7.62 -2.65
C ALA A 55 8.82 8.75 -3.66
N LEU A 56 7.70 8.68 -4.39
CA LEU A 56 7.32 9.66 -5.42
C LEU A 56 6.68 10.88 -4.76
N VAL A 57 7.47 11.94 -4.60
CA VAL A 57 7.00 13.20 -4.01
C VAL A 57 5.78 13.71 -4.76
N ASP A 58 5.78 13.62 -6.09
CA ASP A 58 4.67 14.12 -6.90
C ASP A 58 3.50 13.14 -7.04
N ARG A 59 3.51 11.99 -6.35
CA ARG A 59 2.41 11.01 -6.34
C ARG A 59 2.16 10.51 -4.92
N ALA A 60 1.49 11.33 -4.12
CA ALA A 60 1.13 11.06 -2.73
C ALA A 60 2.29 10.68 -1.76
N LEU A 61 3.55 10.86 -2.17
CA LEU A 61 4.70 10.28 -1.46
C LEU A 61 4.54 8.75 -1.33
N ASP A 62 3.96 8.12 -2.35
CA ASP A 62 3.81 6.67 -2.48
C ASP A 62 5.14 6.01 -2.86
N ILE A 63 5.28 4.72 -2.56
CA ILE A 63 6.50 3.96 -2.84
C ILE A 63 6.43 3.40 -4.26
N ALA A 64 7.35 3.83 -5.11
CA ALA A 64 7.49 3.38 -6.49
C ALA A 64 8.35 2.12 -6.56
N ASP A 65 9.65 2.31 -6.76
CA ASP A 65 10.60 1.21 -6.81
C ASP A 65 10.80 0.64 -5.41
N CYS A 66 10.98 -0.66 -5.32
CA CYS A 66 11.53 -1.32 -4.15
C CYS A 66 12.29 -2.55 -4.61
N ASP A 67 13.54 -2.68 -4.19
CA ASP A 67 14.39 -3.81 -4.49
C ASP A 67 15.25 -4.19 -3.29
N PHE A 68 15.66 -5.45 -3.27
CA PHE A 68 16.61 -5.97 -2.31
C PHE A 68 17.78 -6.64 -3.03
N ARG A 69 18.98 -6.08 -2.88
CA ARG A 69 20.22 -6.54 -3.54
C ARG A 69 20.04 -6.63 -5.07
N GLY A 70 19.30 -5.69 -5.67
CA GLY A 70 19.03 -5.65 -7.10
C GLY A 70 17.88 -6.55 -7.57
N GLN A 71 17.20 -7.27 -6.67
CA GLN A 71 16.02 -8.06 -6.99
C GLN A 71 14.75 -7.24 -6.71
N ALA A 72 13.96 -6.98 -7.75
CA ALA A 72 12.75 -6.17 -7.63
C ALA A 72 11.69 -6.82 -6.72
N ILE A 73 10.90 -5.96 -6.07
CA ILE A 73 9.77 -6.35 -5.23
C ILE A 73 8.51 -5.65 -5.74
N GLY A 74 8.59 -4.34 -5.99
CA GLY A 74 7.47 -3.51 -6.43
C GLY A 74 7.06 -3.76 -7.89
N TRP A 75 5.75 -3.66 -8.16
CA TRP A 75 5.22 -3.78 -9.52
C TRP A 75 5.35 -2.48 -10.32
N HIS A 76 5.76 -2.62 -11.58
CA HIS A 76 5.76 -1.54 -12.56
C HIS A 76 4.82 -1.92 -13.70
N SER A 77 3.80 -1.09 -13.92
CA SER A 77 2.86 -1.32 -15.01
C SER A 77 3.32 -0.62 -16.29
N PRO A 78 2.70 -0.93 -17.45
CA PRO A 78 2.94 -0.21 -18.70
C PRO A 78 2.62 1.29 -18.64
N SER A 79 1.93 1.78 -17.60
CA SER A 79 1.67 3.21 -17.45
C SER A 79 2.92 4.02 -17.12
N GLY A 80 3.96 3.36 -16.57
CA GLY A 80 5.07 4.01 -15.89
C GLY A 80 4.60 4.85 -14.70
N PHE A 81 5.52 5.62 -14.12
CA PHE A 81 5.19 6.62 -13.10
C PHE A 81 4.71 7.90 -13.77
N ARG A 82 3.45 7.92 -14.21
CA ARG A 82 2.89 9.06 -14.94
C ARG A 82 2.85 10.34 -14.10
N HIS A 83 3.37 11.44 -14.65
CA HIS A 83 3.31 12.75 -14.04
C HIS A 83 1.86 13.23 -13.88
N PRO A 84 1.43 13.73 -12.69
CA PRO A 84 0.07 14.19 -12.45
C PRO A 84 -0.47 15.22 -13.45
N GLY A 85 0.38 16.13 -13.91
CA GLY A 85 0.01 17.12 -14.93
C GLY A 85 -0.37 16.53 -16.30
N LEU A 86 -0.15 15.23 -16.52
CA LEU A 86 -0.60 14.48 -17.71
C LEU A 86 -1.84 13.63 -17.45
N HIS A 87 -2.40 13.70 -16.23
CA HIS A 87 -3.46 12.81 -15.77
C HIS A 87 -4.79 13.55 -15.68
N GLU A 88 -5.82 12.98 -16.30
CA GLU A 88 -7.20 13.42 -16.17
C GLU A 88 -7.92 12.43 -15.28
N TYR A 89 -8.04 12.77 -13.99
CA TYR A 89 -8.55 11.84 -12.97
C TYR A 89 -9.98 11.35 -13.23
N GLU A 90 -10.86 12.21 -13.76
CA GLU A 90 -12.25 11.85 -14.07
C GLU A 90 -12.43 11.30 -15.49
N GLY A 91 -11.33 11.17 -16.26
CA GLY A 91 -11.35 10.63 -17.60
C GLY A 91 -11.82 9.18 -17.63
N GLU A 92 -12.32 8.75 -18.80
CA GLU A 92 -12.86 7.39 -19.02
C GLU A 92 -13.95 7.00 -18.00
N GLU A 93 -14.84 7.95 -17.68
CA GLU A 93 -15.90 7.77 -16.67
C GLU A 93 -15.35 7.34 -15.30
N GLY A 94 -14.13 7.80 -14.97
CA GLY A 94 -13.44 7.49 -13.72
C GLY A 94 -12.52 6.26 -13.78
N LEU A 95 -12.30 5.64 -14.94
CA LEU A 95 -11.32 4.56 -15.09
C LEU A 95 -9.90 5.06 -15.42
N ALA A 96 -9.74 6.35 -15.74
CA ALA A 96 -8.45 6.90 -16.12
C ALA A 96 -7.37 6.76 -15.03
N TRP A 97 -7.74 6.50 -13.76
CA TRP A 97 -6.82 6.12 -12.69
C TRP A 97 -5.81 5.04 -13.14
N ALA A 98 -6.28 4.04 -13.90
CA ALA A 98 -5.47 2.95 -14.45
C ALA A 98 -4.35 3.44 -15.38
N ARG A 99 -4.48 4.62 -16.00
CA ARG A 99 -3.40 5.26 -16.78
C ARG A 99 -2.22 5.75 -15.95
N SER A 100 -2.29 5.63 -14.63
CA SER A 100 -1.21 5.98 -13.71
C SER A 100 -0.86 4.85 -12.74
N PHE A 101 -1.58 3.72 -12.76
CA PHE A 101 -1.44 2.68 -11.76
C PHE A 101 -0.11 1.93 -11.89
N SER A 102 0.88 2.25 -11.05
CA SER A 102 2.22 1.65 -11.05
C SER A 102 2.96 2.00 -9.77
N GLY A 103 3.70 1.06 -9.18
CA GLY A 103 4.49 1.21 -7.95
C GLY A 103 4.23 0.11 -6.92
N LEU A 104 5.17 -0.09 -5.99
CA LEU A 104 4.98 -0.99 -4.85
C LEU A 104 3.78 -0.58 -4.00
N LEU A 105 3.59 0.70 -3.75
CA LEU A 105 2.47 1.22 -2.97
C LEU A 105 1.73 2.25 -3.81
N LEU A 106 0.41 2.15 -3.85
CA LEU A 106 -0.44 3.30 -4.16
C LEU A 106 -1.40 3.52 -3.00
N THR A 107 -1.58 4.77 -2.63
CA THR A 107 -2.60 5.16 -1.65
C THR A 107 -3.93 5.37 -2.35
N CYS A 108 -4.96 4.72 -1.84
CA CYS A 108 -6.33 4.88 -2.32
C CYS A 108 -7.17 5.60 -1.27
N GLY A 109 -7.92 6.63 -1.67
CA GLY A 109 -8.57 7.57 -0.75
C GLY A 109 -8.62 9.00 -1.31
N LEU A 110 -8.85 10.02 -0.48
CA LEU A 110 -9.07 9.97 0.98
C LEU A 110 -10.55 9.93 1.37
N ASP A 111 -11.46 10.24 0.47
CA ASP A 111 -12.91 10.30 0.70
C ASP A 111 -13.65 9.12 0.02
N HIS A 112 -12.94 8.36 -0.81
CA HIS A 112 -13.48 7.24 -1.58
C HIS A 112 -12.39 6.22 -1.93
N ILE A 113 -12.79 4.95 -2.01
CA ILE A 113 -11.96 3.84 -2.45
C ILE A 113 -12.79 2.89 -3.33
N LEU A 114 -12.11 1.93 -3.98
CA LEU A 114 -12.70 0.90 -4.85
C LEU A 114 -13.34 1.53 -6.12
N PHE A 115 -14.32 0.87 -6.71
CA PHE A 115 -14.95 1.25 -7.98
C PHE A 115 -15.63 2.63 -7.92
N MET A 116 -15.84 3.20 -9.10
CA MET A 116 -16.51 4.47 -9.33
C MET A 116 -17.87 4.52 -8.64
N ASN A 117 -18.23 5.67 -8.10
CA ASN A 117 -19.49 5.84 -7.39
C ASN A 117 -19.98 7.28 -7.47
N GLU A 118 -21.28 7.49 -7.38
CA GLU A 118 -21.91 8.81 -7.25
C GLU A 118 -22.68 8.86 -5.93
N VAL A 119 -22.31 9.80 -5.05
CA VAL A 119 -22.87 9.90 -3.69
C VAL A 119 -23.46 11.29 -3.43
N PRO A 120 -24.41 11.44 -2.48
CA PRO A 120 -24.93 12.75 -2.09
C PRO A 120 -23.83 13.69 -1.55
N ALA A 121 -23.92 14.97 -1.90
CA ALA A 121 -22.97 16.02 -1.50
C ALA A 121 -23.51 16.93 -0.37
N ASP A 122 -24.57 16.49 0.31
CA ASP A 122 -25.32 17.30 1.28
C ASP A 122 -24.46 17.89 2.41
N SER A 123 -23.33 17.26 2.73
CA SER A 123 -22.43 17.70 3.80
C SER A 123 -21.56 18.92 3.44
N TYR A 124 -21.54 19.35 2.18
CA TYR A 124 -20.68 20.45 1.71
C TYR A 124 -21.37 21.82 1.62
N ASN A 125 -22.65 21.90 1.99
CA ASN A 125 -23.43 23.15 2.08
C ASN A 125 -23.30 24.06 0.83
N TYR A 126 -23.36 23.48 -0.37
CA TYR A 126 -23.27 24.24 -1.61
C TYR A 126 -24.40 23.85 -2.58
N PRO A 127 -25.45 24.67 -2.73
CA PRO A 127 -26.67 24.30 -3.47
C PRO A 127 -26.46 23.78 -4.91
N PRO A 128 -25.49 24.28 -5.69
CA PRO A 128 -25.22 23.75 -7.03
C PRO A 128 -24.62 22.33 -7.05
N LYS A 129 -23.99 21.88 -5.96
CA LYS A 129 -23.34 20.56 -5.86
C LYS A 129 -24.24 19.60 -5.09
N LYS A 130 -25.04 18.84 -5.84
CA LYS A 130 -25.97 17.83 -5.28
C LYS A 130 -25.30 16.49 -5.04
N THR A 131 -24.31 16.14 -5.85
CA THR A 131 -23.61 14.87 -5.79
C THR A 131 -22.10 15.03 -5.93
N VAL A 132 -21.36 14.02 -5.48
CA VAL A 132 -19.93 13.83 -5.73
C VAL A 132 -19.76 12.56 -6.55
N ARG A 133 -19.07 12.69 -7.68
CA ARG A 133 -18.61 11.55 -8.48
C ARG A 133 -17.20 11.20 -8.07
N HIS A 134 -16.96 9.92 -7.86
CA HIS A 134 -15.64 9.38 -7.57
C HIS A 134 -15.20 8.44 -8.68
N SER A 135 -13.96 8.60 -9.12
CA SER A 135 -13.25 7.65 -9.97
C SER A 135 -12.78 6.43 -9.17
N LEU A 136 -12.26 5.44 -9.87
CA LEU A 136 -11.59 4.29 -9.29
C LEU A 136 -10.52 4.73 -8.26
N HIS A 137 -10.63 4.21 -7.04
CA HIS A 137 -9.68 4.36 -5.93
C HIS A 137 -9.45 5.77 -5.35
N GLY A 138 -10.23 6.77 -5.74
CA GLY A 138 -10.07 8.12 -5.19
C GLY A 138 -8.89 8.88 -5.78
N ARG A 139 -8.71 10.14 -5.35
CA ARG A 139 -7.86 11.13 -6.02
C ARG A 139 -6.39 11.09 -5.59
N VAL A 140 -6.14 10.65 -4.36
CA VAL A 140 -4.91 10.99 -3.64
C VAL A 140 -3.61 10.57 -4.33
N SER A 141 -3.55 9.40 -4.98
CA SER A 141 -2.35 8.86 -5.64
C SER A 141 -1.80 9.70 -6.80
N THR A 142 -2.55 10.72 -7.23
CA THR A 142 -2.17 11.65 -8.30
C THR A 142 -1.91 13.06 -7.79
N ILE A 143 -1.91 13.28 -6.48
CA ILE A 143 -1.68 14.59 -5.87
C ILE A 143 -0.21 14.71 -5.42
N PRO A 144 0.53 15.74 -5.87
CA PRO A 144 1.85 16.01 -5.36
C PRO A 144 1.88 16.35 -3.87
N ALA A 145 2.80 15.73 -3.15
CA ALA A 145 3.10 16.07 -1.77
C ALA A 145 3.93 17.37 -1.69
N ARG A 146 3.63 18.19 -0.69
CA ARG A 146 4.54 19.21 -0.20
C ARG A 146 5.47 18.57 0.82
N LEU A 147 6.76 18.45 0.48
CA LEU A 147 7.77 17.96 1.43
C LEU A 147 7.89 18.90 2.63
N THR A 148 7.92 18.33 3.82
CA THR A 148 8.22 19.02 5.08
C THR A 148 9.63 18.72 5.59
N GLY A 149 10.23 17.60 5.16
CA GLY A 149 11.63 17.28 5.41
C GLY A 149 12.01 15.90 4.90
N TYR A 150 13.31 15.65 4.81
CA TYR A 150 13.91 14.33 4.57
C TYR A 150 15.38 14.34 4.99
N GLY A 151 15.94 13.16 5.24
CA GLY A 151 17.36 12.99 5.54
C GLY A 151 17.60 11.83 6.49
N GLU A 152 18.68 11.93 7.26
CA GLU A 152 19.03 10.99 8.32
C GLU A 152 19.01 11.65 9.71
N THR A 153 18.77 10.85 10.74
CA THR A 153 18.87 11.29 12.13
C THR A 153 19.57 10.22 12.96
N TRP A 154 20.55 10.64 13.76
CA TRP A 154 21.26 9.78 14.68
C TRP A 154 20.70 9.95 16.09
N ASP A 155 20.32 8.83 16.71
CA ASP A 155 20.04 8.71 18.14
C ASP A 155 21.08 7.77 18.76
N GLY A 156 22.08 8.37 19.40
CA GLY A 156 23.31 7.68 19.78
C GLY A 156 23.98 7.01 18.56
N ASP A 157 24.06 5.67 18.61
CA ASP A 157 24.61 4.85 17.54
C ASP A 157 23.56 4.27 16.57
N ARG A 158 22.26 4.57 16.76
CA ARG A 158 21.22 4.20 15.81
C ARG A 158 21.06 5.33 14.79
N CYS A 159 20.87 4.98 13.51
CA CYS A 159 20.60 5.95 12.46
C CYS A 159 19.32 5.60 11.71
N VAL A 160 18.40 6.55 11.62
CA VAL A 160 17.13 6.43 10.91
C VAL A 160 17.15 7.34 9.69
N LEU A 161 16.85 6.78 8.52
CA LEU A 161 16.52 7.50 7.30
C LEU A 161 15.04 7.85 7.32
N TRP A 162 14.67 9.07 6.93
CA TRP A 162 13.28 9.49 6.96
C TRP A 162 12.91 10.50 5.87
N ALA A 163 11.63 10.55 5.55
CA ALA A 163 11.00 11.61 4.77
C ALA A 163 9.59 11.90 5.28
N GLU A 164 9.17 13.14 5.15
CA GLU A 164 7.84 13.61 5.53
C GLU A 164 7.26 14.57 4.49
N GLY A 165 5.96 14.47 4.30
CA GLY A 165 5.22 15.37 3.43
C GLY A 165 3.73 15.41 3.74
N ILE A 166 3.08 16.42 3.15
CA ILE A 166 1.65 16.62 3.26
C ILE A 166 1.05 16.57 1.85
N VAL A 167 0.03 15.73 1.67
CA VAL A 167 -0.77 15.63 0.45
C VAL A 167 -2.13 16.26 0.74
N GLN A 168 -2.50 17.25 -0.04
CA GLN A 168 -3.70 18.04 0.16
C GLN A 168 -4.74 17.67 -0.90
N GLN A 169 -5.77 16.90 -0.51
CA GLN A 169 -6.96 16.67 -1.32
C GLN A 169 -8.04 17.66 -0.88
N SER A 170 -8.14 18.79 -1.58
CA SER A 170 -9.08 19.85 -1.24
C SER A 170 -9.75 20.44 -2.46
N THR A 171 -10.99 20.90 -2.28
CA THR A 171 -11.71 21.69 -3.28
C THR A 171 -12.60 22.74 -2.61
N VAL A 172 -12.86 23.84 -3.31
CA VAL A 172 -13.86 24.82 -2.85
C VAL A 172 -15.23 24.17 -2.96
N PHE A 173 -16.06 24.33 -1.92
CA PHE A 173 -17.38 23.69 -1.84
C PHE A 173 -17.35 22.15 -1.83
N GLY A 174 -16.31 21.56 -1.23
CA GLY A 174 -16.19 20.11 -1.07
C GLY A 174 -15.30 19.74 0.10
N GLU A 175 -14.61 18.61 -0.06
CA GLU A 175 -13.68 18.08 0.93
C GLU A 175 -12.45 18.96 1.12
N ASP A 176 -11.86 18.88 2.31
CA ASP A 176 -10.54 19.43 2.63
C ASP A 176 -9.81 18.45 3.56
N LEU A 177 -9.22 17.41 2.96
CA LEU A 177 -8.55 16.31 3.66
C LEU A 177 -7.04 16.39 3.43
N HIS A 178 -6.28 16.39 4.51
CA HIS A 178 -4.82 16.39 4.47
C HIS A 178 -4.28 15.05 4.94
N LEU A 179 -3.52 14.37 4.07
CA LEU A 179 -2.69 13.22 4.44
C LEU A 179 -1.30 13.72 4.85
N LEU A 180 -0.94 13.51 6.10
CA LEU A 180 0.43 13.68 6.60
C LEU A 180 1.09 12.31 6.58
N ARG A 181 2.17 12.16 5.81
CA ARG A 181 2.90 10.90 5.67
C ARG A 181 4.32 11.04 6.19
N ARG A 182 4.76 10.06 6.97
CA ARG A 182 6.16 9.82 7.35
C ARG A 182 6.59 8.44 6.86
N ILE A 183 7.74 8.38 6.20
CA ILE A 183 8.41 7.15 5.77
C ILE A 183 9.73 7.06 6.52
N GLU A 184 10.04 5.90 7.07
CA GLU A 184 11.31 5.65 7.77
C GLU A 184 11.93 4.30 7.40
N ALA A 185 13.25 4.22 7.48
CA ALA A 185 14.01 2.98 7.42
C ALA A 185 15.26 3.12 8.30
N ASP A 186 15.69 2.05 8.99
CA ASP A 186 16.96 2.09 9.72
C ASP A 186 18.14 1.88 8.76
N VAL A 187 19.26 2.55 9.02
CA VAL A 187 20.52 2.22 8.35
C VAL A 187 20.94 0.81 8.74
N GLY A 188 21.12 -0.05 7.74
CA GLY A 188 21.34 -1.48 7.92
C GLY A 188 20.09 -2.33 8.07
N GLY A 189 18.90 -1.72 8.08
CA GLY A 189 17.63 -2.42 8.20
C GLY A 189 17.08 -2.91 6.85
N ASN A 190 16.15 -3.84 6.91
CA ASN A 190 15.38 -4.41 5.80
C ASN A 190 13.87 -4.07 5.90
N GLU A 191 13.54 -3.00 6.64
CA GLU A 191 12.17 -2.55 6.88
C GLU A 191 11.94 -1.12 6.39
N ILE A 192 10.76 -0.92 5.82
CA ILE A 192 10.17 0.40 5.55
C ILE A 192 9.00 0.56 6.52
N ARG A 193 8.99 1.65 7.30
CA ARG A 193 7.89 2.01 8.19
C ARG A 193 7.15 3.20 7.63
N LEU A 194 5.84 3.04 7.47
CA LEU A 194 4.92 4.06 7.01
C LEU A 194 4.01 4.48 8.15
N SER A 195 3.93 5.79 8.40
CA SER A 195 3.01 6.37 9.37
C SER A 195 2.22 7.49 8.71
N ASP A 196 0.93 7.24 8.52
CA ASP A 196 0.01 8.17 7.90
C ASP A 196 -1.00 8.69 8.92
N ARG A 197 -1.35 9.96 8.76
CA ARG A 197 -2.45 10.59 9.49
C ARG A 197 -3.29 11.42 8.52
N VAL A 198 -4.56 11.08 8.39
CA VAL A 198 -5.53 11.83 7.60
C VAL A 198 -6.34 12.70 8.53
N VAL A 199 -6.35 14.01 8.27
CA VAL A 199 -7.08 15.01 9.07
C VAL A 199 -8.09 15.70 8.17
N ASN A 200 -9.32 15.90 8.66
CA ASN A 200 -10.21 16.87 8.05
C ASN A 200 -9.79 18.28 8.46
N HIS A 201 -9.20 19.01 7.53
CA HIS A 201 -8.76 20.38 7.74
C HIS A 201 -9.91 21.37 7.52
N GLY A 202 -10.94 20.97 6.77
CA GLY A 202 -12.14 21.76 6.51
C GLY A 202 -13.18 21.73 7.63
N PHE A 203 -14.15 22.62 7.52
CA PHE A 203 -15.27 22.74 8.47
C PHE A 203 -16.50 21.91 8.10
N SER A 204 -16.52 21.34 6.89
CA SER A 204 -17.58 20.45 6.44
C SER A 204 -17.32 19.03 6.93
N ARG A 205 -18.35 18.38 7.48
CA ARG A 205 -18.31 16.95 7.78
C ARG A 205 -18.01 16.16 6.51
N THR A 206 -16.93 15.40 6.51
CA THR A 206 -16.39 14.76 5.28
C THR A 206 -16.29 13.25 5.46
N PRO A 207 -16.74 12.43 4.49
CA PRO A 207 -16.55 10.99 4.53
C PRO A 207 -15.07 10.65 4.37
N HIS A 208 -14.63 9.57 5.00
CA HIS A 208 -13.25 9.10 4.88
C HIS A 208 -13.22 7.62 4.54
N MET A 209 -12.49 7.27 3.48
CA MET A 209 -12.18 5.90 3.14
C MET A 209 -10.72 5.81 2.72
N TYR A 210 -10.09 4.69 3.03
CA TYR A 210 -8.66 4.53 2.86
C TYR A 210 -8.27 3.06 2.70
N PHE A 211 -7.34 2.77 1.78
CA PHE A 211 -6.60 1.51 1.78
C PHE A 211 -5.25 1.67 1.09
N TYR A 212 -4.33 0.75 1.39
CA TYR A 212 -3.04 0.66 0.70
C TYR A 212 -3.13 -0.37 -0.42
N HIS A 213 -2.82 0.01 -1.64
CA HIS A 213 -2.71 -0.91 -2.76
C HIS A 213 -1.26 -1.35 -2.94
N ILE A 214 -0.86 -2.45 -2.29
CA ILE A 214 0.54 -2.87 -2.22
C ILE A 214 0.83 -3.97 -3.26
N ASN A 215 1.57 -3.64 -4.31
CA ASN A 215 1.73 -4.46 -5.50
C ASN A 215 3.10 -5.16 -5.52
N VAL A 216 3.08 -6.47 -5.30
CA VAL A 216 4.26 -7.33 -5.42
C VAL A 216 4.32 -7.91 -6.83
N SER A 217 5.52 -7.92 -7.41
CA SER A 217 5.77 -8.41 -8.77
C SER A 217 6.99 -9.33 -8.81
N HIS A 218 7.30 -9.82 -10.00
CA HIS A 218 8.49 -10.61 -10.29
C HIS A 218 9.77 -9.86 -9.92
N PRO A 219 10.80 -10.54 -9.35
CA PRO A 219 10.91 -12.00 -9.13
C PRO A 219 10.34 -12.54 -7.81
N VAL A 220 9.87 -11.69 -6.88
CA VAL A 220 9.22 -12.19 -5.64
C VAL A 220 7.91 -12.89 -5.98
N LEU A 221 7.16 -12.37 -6.94
CA LEU A 221 6.04 -13.08 -7.53
C LEU A 221 6.52 -13.90 -8.74
N ASP A 222 6.32 -15.20 -8.71
CA ASP A 222 6.52 -16.10 -9.84
C ASP A 222 5.64 -17.35 -9.67
N GLU A 223 5.67 -18.25 -10.64
CA GLU A 223 5.03 -19.56 -10.51
C GLU A 223 5.50 -20.26 -9.23
N GLY A 224 4.53 -20.62 -8.38
CA GLY A 224 4.77 -21.28 -7.10
C GLY A 224 5.03 -20.32 -5.93
N SER A 225 5.11 -19.00 -6.15
CA SER A 225 5.11 -18.04 -5.05
C SER A 225 3.83 -18.16 -4.23
N ARG A 226 3.94 -17.99 -2.91
CA ARG A 226 2.85 -18.25 -1.96
C ARG A 226 2.35 -16.97 -1.32
N TYR A 227 1.03 -16.85 -1.20
CA TYR A 227 0.35 -15.86 -0.37
C TYR A 227 0.09 -16.43 1.03
N LEU A 228 0.64 -15.78 2.04
CA LEU A 228 0.57 -16.17 3.45
C LEU A 228 -0.22 -15.11 4.22
N ALA A 229 -1.33 -15.50 4.82
CA ALA A 229 -2.14 -14.60 5.62
C ALA A 229 -2.91 -15.34 6.72
N PRO A 230 -3.22 -14.68 7.85
CA PRO A 230 -3.97 -15.27 8.95
C PRO A 230 -5.47 -15.26 8.65
N ILE A 231 -5.89 -15.93 7.58
CA ILE A 231 -7.27 -15.92 7.09
C ILE A 231 -8.16 -16.74 8.02
N ARG A 232 -9.20 -16.10 8.56
CA ARG A 232 -10.27 -16.74 9.34
C ARG A 232 -11.47 -17.08 8.48
N ASP A 233 -11.74 -16.26 7.47
CA ASP A 233 -12.84 -16.43 6.54
C ASP A 233 -12.51 -15.80 5.18
N VAL A 234 -12.96 -16.42 4.10
CA VAL A 234 -12.97 -15.82 2.77
C VAL A 234 -14.37 -15.24 2.60
N VAL A 235 -14.47 -13.91 2.74
CA VAL A 235 -15.75 -13.21 2.83
C VAL A 235 -16.40 -13.09 1.46
N TRP A 236 -15.60 -12.76 0.45
CA TRP A 236 -16.09 -12.42 -0.89
C TRP A 236 -15.04 -12.71 -1.95
N ALA A 237 -15.48 -13.00 -3.18
CA ALA A 237 -14.62 -13.07 -4.36
C ALA A 237 -15.34 -12.46 -5.57
N GLY A 238 -14.67 -11.56 -6.30
CA GLY A 238 -15.28 -10.83 -7.43
C GLY A 238 -15.60 -11.67 -8.66
N HIS A 239 -15.03 -12.85 -8.74
CA HIS A 239 -15.23 -13.85 -9.79
C HIS A 239 -16.07 -15.05 -9.30
N ALA A 240 -16.72 -14.95 -8.13
CA ALA A 240 -17.60 -16.01 -7.63
C ALA A 240 -18.74 -16.38 -8.60
N GLY A 241 -19.32 -17.57 -8.45
CA GLY A 241 -20.34 -18.12 -9.34
C GLY A 241 -19.73 -19.00 -10.44
N GLU A 242 -20.27 -18.93 -11.66
CA GLU A 242 -19.84 -19.80 -12.77
C GLU A 242 -18.37 -19.63 -13.17
N ARG A 243 -17.77 -18.47 -12.88
CA ARG A 243 -16.38 -18.15 -13.22
C ARG A 243 -15.38 -18.43 -12.10
N TYR A 244 -15.82 -18.98 -10.97
CA TYR A 244 -15.01 -19.06 -9.76
C TYR A 244 -13.70 -19.84 -9.95
N GLU A 245 -13.76 -20.92 -10.72
CA GLU A 245 -12.58 -21.75 -11.03
C GLU A 245 -12.14 -21.62 -12.50
N ALA A 246 -12.74 -20.72 -13.28
CA ALA A 246 -12.59 -20.68 -14.74
C ALA A 246 -11.15 -20.39 -15.20
N GLN A 247 -10.40 -19.60 -14.43
CA GLN A 247 -9.00 -19.26 -14.72
C GLN A 247 -8.00 -20.24 -14.11
N LYS A 248 -8.46 -21.21 -13.30
CA LYS A 248 -7.63 -22.21 -12.60
C LYS A 248 -6.54 -21.58 -11.74
N VAL A 249 -6.87 -20.46 -11.09
CA VAL A 249 -6.01 -19.76 -10.15
C VAL A 249 -6.76 -19.60 -8.84
N GLY A 250 -6.21 -20.21 -7.79
CA GLY A 250 -6.69 -20.01 -6.42
C GLY A 250 -5.97 -18.87 -5.71
N TYR A 251 -6.40 -18.57 -4.49
CA TYR A 251 -5.88 -17.44 -3.72
C TYR A 251 -4.47 -17.70 -3.10
N ARG A 252 -4.01 -18.95 -3.05
CA ARG A 252 -2.84 -19.33 -2.22
C ARG A 252 -1.50 -19.28 -2.94
N THR A 253 -1.51 -19.59 -4.23
CA THR A 253 -0.29 -19.87 -4.99
C THR A 253 -0.39 -19.20 -6.34
N ALA A 254 0.61 -18.40 -6.67
CA ALA A 254 0.67 -17.69 -7.93
C ALA A 254 0.98 -18.65 -9.10
N PRO A 255 0.30 -18.53 -10.24
CA PRO A 255 0.62 -19.25 -11.46
C PRO A 255 1.76 -18.55 -12.21
N ALA A 256 2.29 -19.17 -13.27
CA ALA A 256 3.04 -18.43 -14.29
C ALA A 256 2.12 -17.37 -14.97
N PRO A 257 2.68 -16.32 -15.62
CA PRO A 257 1.88 -15.36 -16.36
C PRO A 257 0.98 -16.01 -17.42
N GLN A 258 -0.27 -15.56 -17.53
CA GLN A 258 -1.28 -16.12 -18.42
C GLN A 258 -1.76 -15.09 -19.46
N LEU A 259 -2.01 -15.53 -20.68
CA LEU A 259 -2.65 -14.70 -21.71
C LEU A 259 -4.17 -14.71 -21.51
N GLY A 260 -4.78 -13.52 -21.48
CA GLY A 260 -6.23 -13.36 -21.34
C GLY A 260 -6.73 -13.51 -19.89
N PHE A 261 -5.83 -13.40 -18.90
CA PHE A 261 -6.21 -13.39 -17.50
C PHE A 261 -6.99 -12.10 -17.19
N THR A 262 -8.19 -12.26 -16.66
CA THR A 262 -8.99 -11.19 -16.08
C THR A 262 -8.65 -11.10 -14.61
N GLU A 263 -8.49 -9.88 -14.09
CA GLU A 263 -8.19 -9.70 -12.67
C GLU A 263 -9.19 -10.44 -11.74
N GLN A 264 -8.70 -10.83 -10.58
CA GLN A 264 -9.50 -11.47 -9.53
C GLN A 264 -9.22 -10.78 -8.20
N VAL A 265 -10.28 -10.51 -7.44
CA VAL A 265 -10.18 -9.93 -6.09
C VAL A 265 -10.88 -10.84 -5.09
N TRP A 266 -10.22 -11.11 -3.97
CA TRP A 266 -10.80 -11.73 -2.79
C TRP A 266 -10.84 -10.72 -1.65
N GLN A 267 -11.87 -10.79 -0.82
CA GLN A 267 -11.86 -10.16 0.49
C GLN A 267 -11.73 -11.25 1.57
N HIS A 268 -10.73 -11.10 2.43
CA HIS A 268 -10.46 -12.01 3.54
C HIS A 268 -10.76 -11.32 4.87
N GLU A 269 -11.35 -12.05 5.82
CA GLU A 269 -11.37 -11.65 7.23
C GLU A 269 -10.09 -12.19 7.90
N LEU A 270 -9.16 -11.30 8.19
CA LEU A 270 -7.86 -11.64 8.78
C LEU A 270 -7.89 -11.56 10.31
N GLY A 271 -7.26 -12.54 10.96
CA GLY A 271 -6.92 -12.48 12.37
C GLY A 271 -5.77 -11.49 12.66
N ALA A 272 -5.65 -11.09 13.91
CA ALA A 272 -4.56 -10.24 14.39
C ALA A 272 -3.81 -10.90 15.56
N ASP A 273 -2.54 -10.54 15.73
CA ASP A 273 -1.76 -10.94 16.89
C ASP A 273 -2.22 -10.23 18.18
N ALA A 274 -1.58 -10.54 19.31
CA ALA A 274 -1.90 -9.95 20.61
C ALA A 274 -1.70 -8.42 20.68
N ASN A 275 -0.89 -7.85 19.79
CA ASN A 275 -0.67 -6.41 19.67
C ASN A 275 -1.57 -5.77 18.61
N GLY A 276 -2.51 -6.52 18.03
CA GLY A 276 -3.39 -6.07 16.95
C GLY A 276 -2.71 -5.96 15.57
N GLY A 277 -1.53 -6.54 15.40
CA GLY A 277 -0.81 -6.63 14.13
C GLY A 277 -1.41 -7.68 13.20
N VAL A 278 -1.50 -7.35 11.90
CA VAL A 278 -1.99 -8.24 10.85
C VAL A 278 -0.87 -8.44 9.82
N PRO A 279 -0.05 -9.50 9.96
CA PRO A 279 1.00 -9.83 9.00
C PRO A 279 0.43 -10.57 7.77
N VAL A 280 0.78 -10.12 6.57
CA VAL A 280 0.49 -10.78 5.30
C VAL A 280 1.76 -10.80 4.47
N ALA A 281 2.08 -11.90 3.79
CA ALA A 281 3.30 -12.00 3.01
C ALA A 281 3.10 -12.64 1.63
N VAL A 282 3.91 -12.21 0.67
CA VAL A 282 4.16 -12.92 -0.59
C VAL A 282 5.60 -13.43 -0.56
N VAL A 283 5.78 -14.73 -0.74
CA VAL A 283 7.10 -15.37 -0.61
C VAL A 283 7.43 -16.24 -1.83
N ASN A 284 8.70 -16.27 -2.19
CA ASN A 284 9.25 -17.16 -3.21
C ASN A 284 10.32 -18.06 -2.57
N ASP A 285 9.96 -19.32 -2.30
CA ASP A 285 10.87 -20.26 -1.63
C ASP A 285 12.09 -20.61 -2.48
N ARG A 286 11.93 -20.65 -3.82
CA ARG A 286 13.04 -20.92 -4.76
C ARG A 286 14.07 -19.79 -4.73
N LEU A 287 13.60 -18.54 -4.63
CA LEU A 287 14.44 -17.36 -4.55
C LEU A 287 15.00 -17.13 -3.13
N GLY A 288 14.32 -17.66 -2.12
CA GLY A 288 14.60 -17.32 -0.73
C GLY A 288 14.34 -15.84 -0.45
N LEU A 289 13.29 -15.26 -1.05
CA LEU A 289 12.95 -13.84 -0.88
C LEU A 289 11.44 -13.69 -0.68
N GLY A 290 11.04 -12.74 0.16
CA GLY A 290 9.63 -12.39 0.33
C GLY A 290 9.44 -10.96 0.79
N LEU A 291 8.19 -10.49 0.70
CA LEU A 291 7.74 -9.24 1.30
C LEU A 291 6.63 -9.56 2.30
N GLU A 292 6.84 -9.21 3.56
CA GLU A 292 5.81 -9.20 4.61
C GLU A 292 5.34 -7.76 4.84
N VAL A 293 4.02 -7.57 4.89
CA VAL A 293 3.37 -6.32 5.26
C VAL A 293 2.62 -6.53 6.56
N VAL A 294 2.87 -5.67 7.55
CA VAL A 294 2.16 -5.68 8.83
C VAL A 294 1.39 -4.39 9.01
N THR A 295 0.06 -4.48 9.14
CA THR A 295 -0.82 -3.36 9.47
C THR A 295 -1.52 -3.57 10.82
N ARG A 296 -2.38 -2.65 11.23
CA ARG A 296 -3.17 -2.74 12.48
C ARG A 296 -4.63 -3.05 12.19
N LYS A 297 -5.18 -4.07 12.83
CA LYS A 297 -6.57 -4.52 12.60
C LYS A 297 -7.63 -3.46 12.91
N HIS A 298 -7.41 -2.60 13.90
CA HIS A 298 -8.35 -1.51 14.22
C HIS A 298 -8.28 -0.35 13.21
N GLN A 299 -7.14 -0.16 12.53
CA GLN A 299 -6.96 0.87 11.51
C GLN A 299 -7.42 0.38 10.13
N MET A 300 -7.14 -0.90 9.82
CA MET A 300 -7.47 -1.57 8.56
C MET A 300 -8.20 -2.89 8.86
N PRO A 301 -9.50 -2.83 9.19
CA PRO A 301 -10.27 -4.01 9.56
C PRO A 301 -10.50 -5.01 8.42
N CYS A 302 -10.40 -4.58 7.17
CA CYS A 302 -10.61 -5.39 5.98
C CYS A 302 -9.30 -5.64 5.23
N ALA A 303 -9.24 -6.70 4.43
CA ALA A 303 -8.11 -6.96 3.56
C ALA A 303 -8.58 -7.55 2.24
N TYR A 304 -8.04 -7.04 1.15
CA TYR A 304 -8.19 -7.63 -0.17
C TYR A 304 -6.91 -8.28 -0.64
N GLU A 305 -7.09 -9.28 -1.47
CA GLU A 305 -6.05 -9.86 -2.30
C GLU A 305 -6.46 -9.61 -3.74
N TRP A 306 -5.69 -8.78 -4.44
CA TRP A 306 -5.87 -8.55 -5.87
C TRP A 306 -4.88 -9.41 -6.63
N GLN A 307 -5.34 -10.09 -7.66
CA GLN A 307 -4.51 -10.89 -8.54
C GLN A 307 -4.67 -10.39 -9.96
N ASN A 308 -3.54 -10.09 -10.59
CA ASN A 308 -3.48 -9.74 -12.00
C ASN A 308 -2.31 -10.49 -12.64
N PHE A 309 -2.53 -11.76 -12.97
CA PHE A 309 -1.51 -12.61 -13.59
C PHE A 309 -1.49 -12.53 -15.12
N GLN A 310 -2.08 -11.48 -15.69
CA GLN A 310 -2.05 -11.21 -17.12
C GLN A 310 -0.61 -11.01 -17.58
N ALA A 311 -0.22 -11.67 -18.68
CA ALA A 311 1.06 -11.45 -19.32
C ALA A 311 1.27 -9.97 -19.65
N GLY A 312 2.35 -9.39 -19.12
CA GLY A 312 2.68 -7.95 -19.22
C GLY A 312 2.21 -7.09 -18.03
N HIS A 313 1.30 -7.58 -17.18
CA HIS A 313 0.78 -6.87 -15.99
C HIS A 313 0.94 -7.65 -14.67
N TYR A 314 1.75 -8.72 -14.70
CA TYR A 314 1.88 -9.74 -13.66
C TYR A 314 2.17 -9.20 -12.25
N ALA A 315 1.14 -9.16 -11.39
CA ALA A 315 1.20 -8.59 -10.05
C ALA A 315 0.21 -9.27 -9.08
N LEU A 316 0.51 -9.16 -7.78
CA LEU A 316 -0.37 -9.52 -6.67
C LEU A 316 -0.43 -8.37 -5.67
N GLY A 317 -1.65 -7.94 -5.34
CA GLY A 317 -1.96 -6.87 -4.38
C GLY A 317 -2.23 -7.39 -2.97
N ILE A 318 -1.55 -6.83 -1.97
CA ILE A 318 -1.91 -6.92 -0.54
C ILE A 318 -2.64 -5.62 -0.18
N GLU A 319 -3.94 -5.70 0.13
CA GLU A 319 -4.79 -4.50 0.20
C GLU A 319 -5.51 -4.32 1.55
N PRO A 320 -4.80 -3.95 2.62
CA PRO A 320 -5.42 -3.65 3.91
C PRO A 320 -6.26 -2.36 3.80
N SER A 321 -7.54 -2.45 4.19
CA SER A 321 -8.58 -1.45 3.92
C SER A 321 -9.41 -1.10 5.16
N THR A 322 -9.90 0.14 5.16
CA THR A 322 -10.85 0.66 6.17
C THR A 322 -12.26 0.11 6.04
N HIS A 323 -12.68 -0.29 4.83
CA HIS A 323 -14.06 -0.69 4.54
C HIS A 323 -14.11 -2.01 3.80
N HIS A 324 -15.30 -2.59 3.64
CA HIS A 324 -15.51 -3.77 2.81
C HIS A 324 -15.50 -3.44 1.31
N VAL A 325 -15.28 -4.47 0.49
CA VAL A 325 -15.28 -4.41 -0.98
C VAL A 325 -16.63 -3.94 -1.57
N LEU A 326 -17.68 -3.91 -0.74
CA LEU A 326 -18.99 -3.37 -1.07
C LEU A 326 -18.97 -1.85 -1.37
N GLY A 327 -17.96 -1.13 -0.88
CA GLY A 327 -17.72 0.27 -1.22
C GLY A 327 -18.61 1.28 -0.51
N ASN A 328 -18.59 2.50 -1.04
CA ASN A 328 -19.03 3.73 -0.37
C ASN A 328 -20.53 3.71 0.01
N LEU A 329 -21.43 3.41 -0.93
CA LEU A 329 -22.87 3.39 -0.68
C LEU A 329 -23.24 2.32 0.36
N ALA A 330 -22.71 1.11 0.24
CA ALA A 330 -22.95 0.05 1.21
C ALA A 330 -22.44 0.42 2.61
N ALA A 331 -21.27 1.07 2.71
CA ALA A 331 -20.77 1.57 3.99
C ALA A 331 -21.71 2.62 4.61
N ARG A 332 -22.34 3.48 3.81
CA ARG A 332 -23.36 4.43 4.30
C ARG A 332 -24.63 3.72 4.75
N GLU A 333 -25.15 2.81 3.95
CA GLU A 333 -26.37 2.03 4.24
C GLU A 333 -26.22 1.18 5.51
N ARG A 334 -25.02 0.63 5.73
CA ARG A 334 -24.68 -0.19 6.90
C ARG A 334 -24.28 0.64 8.13
N GLY A 335 -24.22 1.98 8.02
CA GLY A 335 -23.78 2.86 9.12
C GLY A 335 -22.30 2.70 9.49
N GLU A 336 -21.48 2.20 8.56
CA GLU A 336 -20.06 1.90 8.74
C GLU A 336 -19.14 2.99 8.19
N MET A 337 -19.68 3.95 7.41
CA MET A 337 -18.91 5.05 6.85
C MET A 337 -18.19 5.85 7.95
N ILE A 338 -16.88 6.00 7.80
CA ILE A 338 -16.10 6.92 8.65
C ILE A 338 -16.44 8.35 8.25
N TRP A 339 -16.81 9.15 9.23
CA TRP A 339 -16.99 10.59 9.08
C TRP A 339 -15.97 11.32 9.93
N LEU A 340 -15.40 12.39 9.39
CA LEU A 340 -14.49 13.28 10.09
C LEU A 340 -15.10 14.67 10.17
N GLU A 341 -15.24 15.18 11.39
CA GLU A 341 -15.48 16.60 11.67
C GLU A 341 -14.16 17.39 11.60
N TYR A 342 -14.25 18.72 11.69
CA TYR A 342 -13.07 19.60 11.70
C TYR A 342 -12.05 19.16 12.76
N GLY A 343 -10.79 18.98 12.32
CA GLY A 343 -9.68 18.60 13.19
C GLY A 343 -9.66 17.12 13.60
N GLU A 344 -10.72 16.35 13.33
CA GLU A 344 -10.73 14.91 13.56
C GLU A 344 -9.79 14.21 12.57
N SER A 345 -9.26 13.06 13.01
CA SER A 345 -8.28 12.33 12.22
C SER A 345 -8.38 10.81 12.36
N ARG A 346 -7.76 10.12 11.42
CA ARG A 346 -7.45 8.68 11.48
C ARG A 346 -5.97 8.46 11.19
N SER A 347 -5.40 7.45 11.83
CA SER A 347 -4.00 7.07 11.69
C SER A 347 -3.87 5.67 11.11
N TYR A 348 -2.88 5.50 10.24
CA TYR A 348 -2.62 4.25 9.55
C TYR A 348 -1.12 3.95 9.60
N ASN A 349 -0.78 2.76 10.05
CA ASN A 349 0.59 2.30 10.15
C ASN A 349 0.77 1.01 9.35
N ALA A 350 1.83 0.98 8.54
CA ALA A 350 2.26 -0.19 7.80
C ALA A 350 3.77 -0.39 7.95
N VAL A 351 4.19 -1.64 8.09
CA VAL A 351 5.60 -2.04 8.03
C VAL A 351 5.77 -3.00 6.88
N PHE A 352 6.68 -2.67 5.96
CA PHE A 352 7.08 -3.51 4.84
C PHE A 352 8.44 -4.12 5.20
N ARG A 353 8.51 -5.43 5.32
CA ARG A 353 9.71 -6.17 5.72
C ARG A 353 10.13 -7.10 4.59
N VAL A 354 11.37 -6.97 4.15
CA VAL A 354 11.97 -7.96 3.24
C VAL A 354 12.39 -9.18 4.04
N LEU A 355 11.92 -10.36 3.63
CA LEU A 355 12.32 -11.65 4.20
C LEU A 355 13.48 -12.21 3.38
N ASP A 356 14.67 -12.31 3.99
CA ASP A 356 15.91 -12.74 3.35
C ASP A 356 16.26 -14.19 3.76
N GLY A 357 15.94 -15.13 2.88
CA GLY A 357 16.24 -16.54 3.00
C GLY A 357 15.14 -17.39 3.63
N ALA A 358 15.31 -18.71 3.52
CA ALA A 358 14.33 -19.70 3.97
C ALA A 358 14.01 -19.61 5.47
N GLY A 359 14.98 -19.21 6.30
CA GLY A 359 14.79 -19.05 7.73
C GLY A 359 13.79 -17.96 8.09
N GLU A 360 13.91 -16.78 7.47
CA GLU A 360 13.00 -15.65 7.71
C GLU A 360 11.60 -15.93 7.13
N ILE A 361 11.52 -16.58 5.97
CA ILE A 361 10.26 -17.04 5.37
C ILE A 361 9.54 -18.02 6.32
N ALA A 362 10.24 -19.06 6.79
CA ALA A 362 9.65 -20.06 7.70
C ALA A 362 9.22 -19.42 9.04
N ALA A 363 9.98 -18.45 9.54
CA ALA A 363 9.62 -17.70 10.74
C ALA A 363 8.35 -16.85 10.52
N ALA A 364 8.24 -16.15 9.39
CA ALA A 364 7.04 -15.39 9.03
C ALA A 364 5.81 -16.30 8.89
N GLU A 365 5.94 -17.40 8.16
CA GLU A 365 4.88 -18.40 8.00
C GLU A 365 4.41 -18.95 9.35
N SER A 366 5.35 -19.28 10.25
CA SER A 366 5.03 -19.77 11.59
C SER A 366 4.27 -18.72 12.43
N ARG A 367 4.70 -17.45 12.38
CA ARG A 367 4.02 -16.35 13.08
C ARG A 367 2.60 -16.12 12.54
N ILE A 368 2.45 -16.09 11.21
CA ILE A 368 1.15 -15.90 10.55
C ILE A 368 0.20 -17.05 10.90
N ALA A 369 0.65 -18.29 10.77
CA ALA A 369 -0.16 -19.48 11.03
C ALA A 369 -0.56 -19.64 12.51
N ALA A 370 0.22 -19.06 13.44
CA ALA A 370 -0.11 -19.04 14.87
C ALA A 370 -1.29 -18.11 15.19
N ILE A 371 -1.55 -17.09 14.36
CA ILE A 371 -2.70 -16.19 14.51
C ILE A 371 -3.97 -16.86 13.98
N ALA A 372 -3.90 -17.38 12.75
CA ALA A 372 -4.92 -18.20 12.11
C ALA A 372 -4.30 -18.96 10.94
N ARG A 373 -4.76 -20.19 10.69
CA ARG A 373 -4.32 -20.98 9.54
C ARG A 373 -5.26 -20.71 8.36
N GLN A 374 -4.69 -20.27 7.24
CA GLN A 374 -5.46 -20.08 6.01
C GLN A 374 -6.11 -21.39 5.54
N PRO A 375 -7.27 -21.34 4.85
CA PRO A 375 -7.88 -22.51 4.22
C PRO A 375 -6.87 -23.34 3.41
N ARG A 376 -7.07 -24.67 3.40
CA ARG A 376 -6.20 -25.57 2.62
C ARG A 376 -6.63 -25.69 1.16
N GLU A 377 -7.90 -25.43 0.89
CA GLU A 377 -8.45 -25.46 -0.46
C GLU A 377 -8.03 -24.18 -1.21
N ASP A 378 -7.78 -24.30 -2.50
CA ASP A 378 -7.39 -23.17 -3.36
C ASP A 378 -8.59 -22.25 -3.69
N TYR A 379 -9.81 -22.79 -3.59
CA TYR A 379 -11.08 -22.14 -3.93
C TYR A 379 -12.08 -22.24 -2.76
N PRO A 380 -11.76 -21.69 -1.57
CA PRO A 380 -12.66 -21.75 -0.43
C PRO A 380 -13.94 -20.96 -0.73
N ARG A 381 -15.10 -21.61 -0.63
CA ARG A 381 -16.40 -20.97 -0.90
C ARG A 381 -16.55 -19.67 -0.10
N PRO A 382 -16.79 -18.51 -0.76
CA PRO A 382 -17.01 -17.27 -0.04
C PRO A 382 -18.22 -17.34 0.89
N SER A 383 -18.07 -16.89 2.13
CA SER A 383 -19.13 -16.95 3.14
C SER A 383 -20.26 -15.95 2.87
N GLY A 384 -19.95 -14.82 2.22
CA GLY A 384 -20.85 -13.67 2.09
C GLY A 384 -21.09 -12.93 3.42
N HIS A 385 -20.41 -13.31 4.50
CA HIS A 385 -20.58 -12.72 5.82
C HIS A 385 -19.61 -11.56 6.03
N PHE A 386 -20.10 -10.34 5.82
CA PHE A 386 -19.35 -9.10 6.04
C PHE A 386 -19.45 -8.65 7.51
N PRO A 387 -18.40 -8.84 8.35
CA PRO A 387 -18.48 -8.52 9.77
C PRO A 387 -18.63 -7.03 10.00
N VAL A 388 -19.52 -6.63 10.92
CA VAL A 388 -19.75 -5.21 11.22
C VAL A 388 -18.45 -4.51 11.63
N LEU A 389 -18.20 -3.33 11.05
CA LEU A 389 -16.98 -2.54 11.27
C LEU A 389 -17.05 -1.61 12.49
N GLY A 390 -18.26 -1.25 12.94
CA GLY A 390 -18.49 -0.32 14.05
C GLY A 390 -17.84 -0.75 15.37
N GLY A 391 -17.33 0.22 16.15
CA GLY A 391 -16.80 0.00 17.51
C GLY A 391 -15.33 -0.43 17.60
N ARG A 392 -14.58 -0.41 16.48
CA ARG A 392 -13.14 -0.73 16.44
C ARG A 392 -12.29 0.55 16.49
N SER A 393 -12.43 1.33 17.57
CA SER A 393 -11.52 2.47 17.85
C SER A 393 -10.32 2.02 18.66
#